data_AF-A0A7I8N0N9-F1
#
_entry.id   AF-A0A7I8N0N9-F1
#
_cell.length_a   1.000
_cell.length_b   1.000
_cell.length_c   1.000
_cell.angle_alpha   90.00
_cell.angle_beta   90.00
_cell.angle_gamma   90.00
#
_symmetry.space_group_name_H-M   'P 1'
#
loop_
_entity.id
_entity.type
_entity.pdbx_description
1 polymer ?
#
loop_
_entity_poly.entity_id
_entity_poly.type
_entity_poly.pdbx_seq_one_letter_code
_entity_poly.pdbx_strand_id
1 'polypeptide(L)'
;MTEDGFDPKGQDLYKELFGAERKFNKDKDTDLDRMTVNHVFRNVWSRRTHLSIQERSMITVALLAALGWDHELERHVQGAMNQKITVETIDEIMIHVAHYAGWPAGHNGRRISRKVFSEFKLCAEQTQSEKRIVFCDFDGTITTEETFEGLLRKFVPHLADQKIGEMACGTLSLQEGVKGLLGEIESDQYERVKTYYRNSSILRTGFMDLMDLLCLKNVDFIILSGGLEEMVKFVWEEKIHTLSQDNDGLKTWLDKIKILGGKVDRSHSKFKAYSNYEDSQSTIDREFVSKKKIMKEYLNEGNFYSYDLIYIGDGMTDKKAAKWLIHEIEDEESLNNISISTIVFARDKLKDSLEPGTFVPWKNFNDIRNCLSVRWKGLSEINSDGRCD
;
A
#
# COMPACT_ATOMS: atom_id res chain seq x y z
N MET A 1 -33.24 2.69 16.96
CA MET A 1 -33.29 3.07 15.54
C MET A 1 -32.18 4.06 15.28
N THR A 2 -31.65 4.13 14.06
CA THR A 2 -30.70 5.17 13.64
C THR A 2 -31.37 6.55 13.63
N GLU A 3 -30.60 7.62 13.45
CA GLU A 3 -31.13 8.99 13.27
C GLU A 3 -32.12 9.07 12.11
N ASP A 4 -31.85 8.31 11.05
CA ASP A 4 -32.73 8.16 9.89
C ASP A 4 -33.90 7.19 10.13
N GLY A 5 -34.15 6.75 11.37
CA GLY A 5 -35.24 5.86 11.78
C GLY A 5 -35.21 4.46 11.15
N PHE A 6 -34.02 3.97 10.82
CA PHE A 6 -33.81 2.60 10.38
C PHE A 6 -33.43 1.68 11.56
N ASP A 7 -33.76 0.40 11.46
CA ASP A 7 -33.33 -0.63 12.40
C ASP A 7 -31.83 -0.94 12.17
N PRO A 8 -30.97 -0.92 13.21
CA PRO A 8 -29.54 -1.17 13.06
C PRO A 8 -29.21 -2.50 12.38
N LYS A 9 -29.94 -3.59 12.73
CA LYS A 9 -29.70 -4.90 12.10
C LYS A 9 -30.13 -4.92 10.65
N GLY A 10 -31.19 -4.17 10.32
CA GLY A 10 -31.60 -3.94 8.94
C GLY A 10 -30.54 -3.19 8.13
N GLN A 11 -29.93 -2.15 8.73
CA GLN A 11 -28.85 -1.37 8.13
C GLN A 11 -27.57 -2.18 7.92
N ASP A 12 -27.15 -2.95 8.93
CA ASP A 12 -25.96 -3.82 8.81
C ASP A 12 -26.11 -4.78 7.63
N LEU A 13 -27.29 -5.39 7.50
CA LEU A 13 -27.57 -6.31 6.41
C LEU A 13 -27.69 -5.61 5.05
N TYR A 14 -28.29 -4.42 5.02
CA TYR A 14 -28.34 -3.61 3.81
C TYR A 14 -26.93 -3.27 3.32
N LYS A 15 -26.04 -2.87 4.25
CA LYS A 15 -24.64 -2.56 3.98
C LYS A 15 -23.86 -3.79 3.50
N GLU A 16 -24.09 -4.95 4.11
CA GLU A 16 -23.50 -6.23 3.68
C GLU A 16 -23.88 -6.56 2.23
N LEU A 17 -25.11 -6.26 1.81
CA LEU A 17 -25.58 -6.53 0.44
C LEU A 17 -25.09 -5.47 -0.55
N PHE A 18 -25.26 -4.19 -0.24
CA PHE A 18 -25.11 -3.10 -1.22
C PHE A 18 -23.83 -2.27 -1.04
N GLY A 19 -22.98 -2.61 -0.07
CA GLY A 19 -21.68 -1.98 0.15
C GLY A 19 -21.71 -0.64 0.89
N ALA A 20 -22.90 -0.10 1.19
CA ALA A 20 -23.07 1.17 1.88
C ALA A 20 -24.36 1.18 2.73
N GLU A 21 -24.39 2.03 3.76
CA GLU A 21 -25.59 2.25 4.57
C GLU A 21 -26.65 3.02 3.78
N ARG A 22 -27.93 2.66 4.00
CA ARG A 22 -29.05 3.38 3.37
C ARG A 22 -29.28 4.68 4.14
N LYS A 23 -29.08 5.82 3.48
CA LYS A 23 -29.42 7.16 4.00
C LYS A 23 -30.80 7.56 3.58
N PHE A 24 -31.63 8.11 4.47
CA PHE A 24 -32.99 8.52 4.13
C PHE A 24 -32.99 9.88 3.41
N ASN A 25 -33.56 9.94 2.20
CA ASN A 25 -33.74 11.16 1.43
C ASN A 25 -35.16 11.70 1.63
N LYS A 26 -35.31 12.79 2.38
CA LYS A 26 -36.61 13.38 2.72
C LYS A 26 -37.45 13.83 1.50
N ASP A 27 -36.81 14.09 0.36
CA ASP A 27 -37.48 14.56 -0.85
C ASP A 27 -38.00 13.41 -1.74
N LYS A 28 -37.52 12.18 -1.52
CA LYS A 28 -37.80 11.04 -2.40
C LYS A 28 -38.35 9.82 -1.67
N ASP A 29 -37.95 9.64 -0.41
CA ASP A 29 -38.26 8.44 0.36
C ASP A 29 -39.53 8.62 1.19
N THR A 30 -40.21 7.52 1.42
CA THR A 30 -41.41 7.46 2.25
C THR A 30 -41.26 6.44 3.36
N ASP A 31 -42.29 6.27 4.18
CA ASP A 31 -42.32 5.21 5.19
C ASP A 31 -42.14 3.82 4.56
N LEU A 32 -42.45 3.63 3.28
CA LEU A 32 -42.18 2.38 2.56
C LEU A 32 -40.69 2.05 2.52
N ASP A 33 -39.80 3.03 2.31
CA ASP A 33 -38.35 2.84 2.32
C ASP A 33 -37.85 2.44 3.71
N ARG A 34 -38.42 3.06 4.75
CA ARG A 34 -38.15 2.69 6.17
C ARG A 34 -38.61 1.28 6.45
N MET A 35 -39.83 0.92 6.03
CA MET A 35 -40.35 -0.44 6.18
C MET A 35 -39.51 -1.45 5.41
N THR A 36 -38.96 -1.10 4.24
CA THR A 36 -38.09 -1.98 3.48
C THR A 36 -36.86 -2.37 4.30
N VAL A 37 -36.15 -1.41 4.89
CA VAL A 37 -35.01 -1.71 5.77
C VAL A 37 -35.43 -2.41 7.06
N ASN A 38 -36.46 -1.89 7.72
CA ASN A 38 -36.87 -2.32 9.06
C ASN A 38 -37.66 -3.65 9.05
N HIS A 39 -38.14 -4.08 7.89
CA HIS A 39 -38.88 -5.34 7.73
C HIS A 39 -38.17 -6.31 6.79
N VAL A 40 -37.89 -5.94 5.54
CA VAL A 40 -37.33 -6.89 4.56
C VAL A 40 -35.94 -7.32 5.00
N PHE A 41 -35.04 -6.37 5.23
CA PHE A 41 -33.67 -6.71 5.62
C PHE A 41 -33.59 -7.19 7.07
N ARG A 42 -34.27 -6.50 8.01
CA ARG A 42 -34.29 -6.93 9.41
C ARG A 42 -34.93 -8.30 9.64
N ASN A 43 -36.08 -8.62 9.03
CA ASN A 43 -36.90 -9.79 9.42
C ASN A 43 -36.90 -10.92 8.43
N VAL A 44 -36.83 -10.62 7.14
CA VAL A 44 -36.96 -11.64 6.10
C VAL A 44 -35.58 -12.16 5.74
N TRP A 45 -34.65 -11.27 5.37
CA TRP A 45 -33.30 -11.65 4.93
C TRP A 45 -32.39 -12.08 6.08
N SER A 46 -32.62 -11.61 7.31
CA SER A 46 -31.86 -12.04 8.49
C SER A 46 -32.10 -13.50 8.91
N ARG A 47 -33.13 -14.17 8.36
CA ARG A 47 -33.46 -15.57 8.67
C ARG A 47 -32.49 -16.55 8.02
N ARG A 48 -31.28 -16.66 8.56
CA ARG A 48 -30.18 -17.45 7.97
C ARG A 48 -30.16 -18.92 8.39
N THR A 49 -31.26 -19.47 8.94
CA THR A 49 -31.27 -20.84 9.49
C THR A 49 -31.25 -21.94 8.43
N HIS A 50 -31.83 -21.69 7.25
CA HIS A 50 -31.98 -22.70 6.19
C HIS A 50 -31.51 -22.23 4.82
N LEU A 51 -31.38 -20.93 4.63
CA LEU A 51 -30.83 -20.33 3.42
C LEU A 51 -29.84 -19.26 3.83
N SER A 52 -28.62 -19.40 3.33
CA SER A 52 -27.57 -18.40 3.39
C SER A 52 -27.98 -17.13 2.66
N ILE A 53 -27.20 -16.07 2.88
CA ILE A 53 -27.46 -14.80 2.24
C ILE A 53 -27.25 -14.86 0.71
N GLN A 54 -26.26 -15.63 0.27
CA GLN A 54 -25.99 -15.89 -1.15
C GLN A 54 -27.15 -16.62 -1.81
N GLU A 55 -27.66 -17.69 -1.19
CA GLU A 55 -28.81 -18.44 -1.72
C GLU A 55 -30.05 -17.55 -1.84
N ARG A 56 -30.31 -16.71 -0.84
CA ARG A 56 -31.40 -15.73 -0.88
C ARG A 56 -31.21 -14.71 -1.99
N SER A 57 -29.98 -14.25 -2.22
CA SER A 57 -29.65 -13.34 -3.30
C SER A 57 -29.90 -13.98 -4.68
N MET A 58 -29.43 -15.21 -4.89
CA MET A 58 -29.68 -15.96 -6.13
C MET A 58 -31.17 -16.16 -6.41
N ILE A 59 -31.94 -16.55 -5.39
CA ILE A 59 -33.40 -16.71 -5.51
C ILE A 59 -34.07 -15.38 -5.85
N THR A 60 -33.66 -14.29 -5.20
CA THR A 60 -34.23 -12.96 -5.44
C THR A 60 -33.92 -12.48 -6.86
N VAL A 61 -32.69 -12.63 -7.33
CA VAL A 61 -32.30 -12.32 -8.72
C VAL A 61 -33.15 -13.10 -9.72
N ALA A 62 -33.35 -14.41 -9.50
CA ALA A 62 -34.18 -15.25 -10.36
C ALA A 62 -35.64 -14.76 -10.41
N LEU A 63 -36.23 -14.44 -9.25
CA LEU A 63 -37.61 -13.96 -9.15
C LEU A 63 -37.80 -12.59 -9.81
N LEU A 64 -36.88 -11.65 -9.59
CA LEU A 64 -36.96 -10.32 -10.18
C LEU A 64 -36.82 -10.37 -11.72
N ALA A 65 -35.95 -11.24 -12.22
CA ALA A 65 -35.81 -11.49 -13.66
C ALA A 65 -37.08 -12.12 -14.25
N ALA A 66 -37.66 -13.12 -13.57
CA ALA A 66 -38.90 -13.76 -14.00
C ALA A 66 -40.10 -12.79 -14.02
N LEU A 67 -40.16 -11.86 -13.07
CA LEU A 67 -41.23 -10.87 -12.93
C LEU A 67 -41.04 -9.63 -13.82
N GLY A 68 -39.87 -9.44 -14.44
CA GLY A 68 -39.56 -8.28 -15.27
C GLY A 68 -39.39 -6.98 -14.47
N TRP A 69 -38.93 -7.06 -13.21
CA TRP A 69 -38.69 -5.90 -12.36
C TRP A 69 -37.27 -5.38 -12.52
N ASP A 70 -36.99 -4.79 -13.69
CA ASP A 70 -35.66 -4.48 -14.18
C ASP A 70 -34.81 -3.63 -13.22
N HIS A 71 -35.39 -2.58 -12.62
CA HIS A 71 -34.67 -1.68 -11.72
C HIS A 71 -34.24 -2.38 -10.41
N GLU A 72 -35.10 -3.22 -9.85
CA GLU A 72 -34.75 -3.99 -8.65
C GLU A 72 -33.80 -5.14 -8.99
N LEU A 73 -33.96 -5.76 -10.17
CA LEU A 73 -33.01 -6.76 -10.65
C LEU A 73 -31.61 -6.18 -10.74
N GLU A 74 -31.45 -4.99 -11.31
CA GLU A 74 -30.16 -4.28 -11.42
C GLU A 74 -29.48 -4.15 -10.05
N ARG A 75 -30.22 -3.64 -9.05
CA ARG A 75 -29.74 -3.47 -7.67
C ARG A 75 -29.37 -4.80 -7.01
N HIS A 76 -30.18 -5.86 -7.21
CA HIS A 76 -29.92 -7.16 -6.60
C HIS A 76 -28.82 -7.95 -7.30
N VAL A 77 -28.57 -7.74 -8.60
CA VAL A 77 -27.38 -8.26 -9.28
C VAL A 77 -26.11 -7.60 -8.73
N GLN A 78 -26.13 -6.28 -8.50
CA GLN A 78 -25.01 -5.60 -7.82
C GLN A 78 -24.77 -6.18 -6.43
N GLY A 79 -25.85 -6.39 -5.66
CA GLY A 79 -25.75 -7.03 -4.34
C GLY A 79 -25.21 -8.46 -4.40
N ALA A 80 -25.61 -9.25 -5.40
CA ALA A 80 -25.09 -10.60 -5.62
C ALA A 80 -23.57 -10.60 -5.90
N MET A 81 -23.09 -9.65 -6.71
CA MET A 81 -21.67 -9.49 -7.02
C MET A 81 -20.85 -9.12 -5.77
N ASN A 82 -21.36 -8.24 -4.90
CA ASN A 82 -20.73 -7.92 -3.61
C ASN A 82 -20.60 -9.15 -2.70
N GLN A 83 -21.53 -10.10 -2.82
CA GLN A 83 -21.50 -11.39 -2.13
C GLN A 83 -20.68 -12.46 -2.84
N LYS A 84 -19.88 -12.09 -3.85
CA LYS A 84 -19.00 -12.98 -4.61
C LYS A 84 -19.75 -14.07 -5.39
N ILE A 85 -21.02 -13.86 -5.71
CA ILE A 85 -21.73 -14.69 -6.70
C ILE A 85 -21.15 -14.36 -8.07
N THR A 86 -20.70 -15.38 -8.81
CA THR A 86 -19.96 -15.15 -10.06
C THR A 86 -20.89 -14.80 -11.22
N VAL A 87 -20.32 -14.17 -12.25
CA VAL A 87 -21.02 -13.87 -13.51
C VAL A 87 -21.61 -15.14 -14.12
N GLU A 88 -20.86 -16.24 -14.11
CA GLU A 88 -21.28 -17.54 -14.64
C GLU A 88 -22.48 -18.09 -13.86
N THR A 89 -22.47 -17.93 -12.53
CA THR A 89 -23.59 -18.36 -11.68
C THR A 89 -24.86 -17.56 -12.01
N ILE A 90 -24.74 -16.25 -12.23
CA ILE A 90 -25.87 -15.40 -12.59
C ILE A 90 -26.37 -15.73 -14.02
N ASP A 91 -25.47 -15.98 -14.96
CA ASP A 91 -25.84 -16.42 -16.31
C ASP A 91 -26.59 -17.77 -16.30
N GLU A 92 -26.16 -18.74 -15.47
CA GLU A 92 -26.88 -20.01 -15.26
C GLU A 92 -28.28 -19.80 -14.68
N ILE A 93 -28.43 -18.85 -13.73
CA ILE A 93 -29.76 -18.46 -13.23
C ILE A 93 -30.64 -17.95 -14.38
N MET A 94 -30.10 -17.13 -15.29
CA MET A 94 -30.87 -16.61 -16.42
C MET A 94 -31.29 -17.70 -17.41
N ILE A 95 -30.48 -18.75 -17.58
CA ILE A 95 -30.86 -19.95 -18.36
C ILE A 95 -32.05 -20.65 -17.69
N HIS A 96 -32.02 -20.80 -16.37
CA HIS A 96 -33.13 -21.38 -15.62
C HIS A 96 -34.40 -20.55 -15.74
N VAL A 97 -34.31 -19.22 -15.56
CA VAL A 97 -35.42 -18.28 -15.74
C VAL A 97 -35.98 -18.36 -17.16
N ALA A 98 -35.13 -18.45 -18.19
CA ALA A 98 -35.59 -18.61 -19.57
C ALA A 98 -36.45 -19.86 -19.77
N HIS A 99 -36.08 -20.97 -19.13
CA HIS A 99 -36.82 -22.22 -19.24
C HIS A 99 -38.19 -22.17 -18.54
N TYR A 100 -38.25 -21.60 -17.34
CA TYR A 100 -39.45 -21.65 -16.50
C TYR A 100 -40.37 -20.42 -16.59
N ALA A 101 -39.81 -19.24 -16.87
CA ALA A 101 -40.55 -17.99 -17.04
C ALA A 101 -40.58 -17.49 -18.49
N GLY A 102 -39.95 -18.23 -19.41
CA GLY A 102 -39.91 -17.94 -20.85
C GLY A 102 -38.63 -17.24 -21.29
N TRP A 103 -38.18 -17.58 -22.50
CA TRP A 103 -36.96 -17.03 -23.11
C TRP A 103 -36.86 -15.49 -23.09
N PRO A 104 -37.94 -14.73 -23.31
CA PRO A 104 -37.88 -13.27 -23.20
C PRO A 104 -37.46 -12.79 -21.80
N ALA A 105 -37.94 -13.41 -20.73
CA ALA A 105 -37.61 -13.04 -19.35
C ALA A 105 -36.13 -13.32 -19.05
N GLY A 106 -35.63 -14.51 -19.41
CA GLY A 106 -34.21 -14.85 -19.23
C GLY A 106 -33.28 -13.97 -20.07
N HIS A 107 -33.65 -13.65 -21.32
CA HIS A 107 -32.87 -12.72 -22.15
C HIS A 107 -32.87 -11.29 -21.60
N ASN A 108 -34.00 -10.81 -21.11
CA ASN A 108 -34.09 -9.49 -20.49
C ASN A 108 -33.24 -9.43 -19.22
N GLY A 109 -33.36 -10.43 -18.34
CA GLY A 109 -32.56 -10.52 -17.12
C GLY A 109 -31.06 -10.57 -17.40
N ARG A 110 -30.64 -11.33 -18.42
CA ARG A 110 -29.24 -11.36 -18.87
C ARG A 110 -28.77 -10.02 -19.41
N ARG A 111 -29.60 -9.30 -20.17
CA ARG A 111 -29.27 -7.95 -20.68
C ARG A 111 -28.99 -6.97 -19.54
N ILE A 112 -29.84 -6.98 -18.51
CA ILE A 112 -29.68 -6.12 -17.32
C ILE A 112 -28.45 -6.53 -16.53
N SER A 113 -28.26 -7.83 -16.30
CA SER A 113 -27.10 -8.34 -15.56
C SER A 113 -25.78 -7.94 -16.22
N ARG A 114 -25.70 -8.00 -17.55
CA ARG A 114 -24.52 -7.57 -18.32
C ARG A 114 -24.20 -6.08 -18.17
N LYS A 115 -25.23 -5.22 -18.06
CA LYS A 115 -25.04 -3.80 -17.77
C LYS A 115 -24.32 -3.64 -16.43
N VAL A 116 -24.82 -4.32 -15.39
CA VAL A 116 -24.20 -4.30 -14.06
C VAL A 116 -22.77 -4.87 -14.10
N PHE A 117 -22.53 -5.97 -14.81
CA PHE A 117 -21.18 -6.53 -14.94
C PHE A 117 -20.21 -5.55 -15.59
N SER A 118 -20.66 -4.83 -16.63
CA SER A 118 -19.85 -3.80 -17.28
C SER A 118 -19.55 -2.63 -16.36
N GLU A 119 -20.52 -2.16 -15.57
CA GLU A 119 -20.32 -1.10 -14.59
C GLU A 119 -19.40 -1.55 -13.46
N PHE A 120 -19.52 -2.78 -12.98
CA PHE A 120 -18.65 -3.36 -11.95
C PHE A 120 -17.22 -3.52 -12.46
N LYS A 121 -17.06 -3.94 -13.73
CA LYS A 121 -15.77 -4.02 -14.42
C LYS A 121 -15.15 -2.64 -14.62
N LEU A 122 -15.93 -1.66 -15.10
CA LEU A 122 -15.48 -0.27 -15.26
C LEU A 122 -15.11 0.36 -13.92
N CYS A 123 -15.84 0.07 -12.84
CA CYS A 123 -15.53 0.57 -11.50
C CYS A 123 -14.25 -0.08 -10.95
N ALA A 124 -14.07 -1.39 -11.16
CA ALA A 124 -12.82 -2.08 -10.83
C ALA A 124 -11.62 -1.53 -11.65
N GLU A 125 -11.81 -1.27 -12.94
CA GLU A 125 -10.80 -0.68 -13.83
C GLU A 125 -10.53 0.80 -13.50
N GLN A 126 -11.55 1.57 -13.09
CA GLN A 126 -11.39 2.96 -12.62
C GLN A 126 -10.67 3.07 -11.28
N THR A 127 -10.75 2.06 -10.41
CA THR A 127 -9.91 1.96 -9.20
C THR A 127 -8.45 1.59 -9.48
N GLN A 128 -8.07 1.32 -10.73
CA GLN A 128 -6.75 0.84 -11.15
C GLN A 128 -6.01 1.82 -12.08
N SER A 129 -6.31 3.12 -12.02
CA SER A 129 -5.82 4.11 -13.00
C SER A 129 -4.34 4.52 -12.86
N GLU A 130 -3.87 4.83 -11.65
CA GLU A 130 -2.49 5.24 -11.37
C GLU A 130 -2.13 4.85 -9.93
N LYS A 131 -0.97 4.23 -9.73
CA LYS A 131 -0.44 3.90 -8.42
C LYS A 131 0.78 4.75 -8.10
N ARG A 132 0.69 5.52 -7.03
CA ARG A 132 1.81 6.35 -6.54
C ARG A 132 2.55 5.63 -5.43
N ILE A 133 3.87 5.59 -5.54
CA ILE A 133 4.73 4.85 -4.62
C ILE A 133 5.97 5.67 -4.31
N VAL A 134 6.26 5.84 -3.02
CA VAL A 134 7.47 6.47 -2.51
C VAL A 134 8.32 5.39 -1.84
N PHE A 135 9.49 5.14 -2.41
CA PHE A 135 10.56 4.35 -1.81
C PHE A 135 11.54 5.31 -1.12
N CYS A 136 11.83 5.08 0.16
CA CYS A 136 12.65 5.97 0.96
C CYS A 136 13.72 5.19 1.71
N ASP A 137 14.99 5.64 1.63
CA ASP A 137 16.02 5.19 2.56
C ASP A 137 15.73 5.68 3.98
N PHE A 138 16.29 4.99 4.97
CA PHE A 138 16.10 5.28 6.38
C PHE A 138 17.31 5.99 7.02
N ASP A 139 18.45 5.30 7.07
CA ASP A 139 19.70 5.81 7.64
C ASP A 139 20.22 6.96 6.76
N GLY A 140 20.61 8.11 7.34
CA GLY A 140 21.07 9.26 6.55
C GLY A 140 19.98 10.01 5.76
N THR A 141 18.85 9.38 5.46
CA THR A 141 17.71 9.98 4.73
C THR A 141 16.57 10.40 5.66
N ILE A 142 15.80 9.44 6.21
CA ILE A 142 14.74 9.73 7.21
C ILE A 142 15.36 10.28 8.49
N THR A 143 16.49 9.68 8.88
CA THR A 143 17.29 10.13 10.01
C THR A 143 18.33 11.15 9.58
N THR A 144 18.75 12.04 10.49
CA THR A 144 19.77 13.05 10.18
C THR A 144 21.18 12.47 10.13
N GLU A 145 21.41 11.37 10.84
CA GLU A 145 22.70 10.71 11.02
C GLU A 145 22.72 9.33 10.35
N GLU A 146 23.90 8.86 9.96
CA GLU A 146 24.10 7.48 9.47
C GLU A 146 24.11 6.51 10.65
N THR A 147 22.92 6.07 11.07
CA THR A 147 22.75 5.29 12.30
C THR A 147 23.27 3.87 12.21
N PHE A 148 23.24 3.26 11.02
CA PHE A 148 23.75 1.92 10.81
C PHE A 148 25.28 1.87 10.84
N GLU A 149 25.97 2.77 10.13
CA GLU A 149 27.42 2.86 10.21
C GLU A 149 27.88 3.17 11.64
N GLY A 150 27.19 4.10 12.31
CA GLY A 150 27.46 4.46 13.71
C GLY A 150 27.32 3.27 14.67
N LEU A 151 26.34 2.40 14.45
CA LEU A 151 26.17 1.16 15.22
C LEU A 151 27.38 0.25 15.04
N LEU A 152 27.83 0.00 13.81
CA LEU A 152 28.98 -0.88 13.54
C LEU A 152 30.25 -0.34 14.21
N ARG A 153 30.49 0.98 14.12
CA ARG A 153 31.60 1.65 14.80
C ARG A 153 31.53 1.57 16.32
N LYS A 154 30.33 1.57 16.89
CA LYS A 154 30.12 1.53 18.34
C LYS A 154 30.36 0.13 18.91
N PHE A 155 29.85 -0.90 18.25
CA PHE A 155 29.85 -2.27 18.78
C PHE A 155 31.04 -3.11 18.31
N VAL A 156 31.63 -2.78 17.16
CA VAL A 156 32.79 -3.49 16.60
C VAL A 156 33.90 -2.52 16.17
N PRO A 157 34.37 -1.63 17.07
CA PRO A 157 35.27 -0.52 16.71
C PRO A 157 36.60 -0.98 16.09
N HIS A 158 37.14 -2.11 16.55
CA HIS A 158 38.44 -2.63 16.13
C HIS A 158 38.45 -3.10 14.66
N LEU A 159 37.29 -3.43 14.10
CA LEU A 159 37.15 -3.98 12.75
C LEU A 159 36.40 -3.03 11.80
N ALA A 160 35.58 -2.14 12.35
CA ALA A 160 34.72 -1.23 11.59
C ALA A 160 35.52 -0.34 10.64
N ASP A 161 36.57 0.34 11.12
CA ASP A 161 37.38 1.24 10.29
C ASP A 161 37.99 0.52 9.08
N GLN A 162 38.55 -0.65 9.32
CA GLN A 162 39.18 -1.45 8.28
C GLN A 162 38.15 -1.90 7.23
N LYS A 163 37.08 -2.59 7.66
CA LYS A 163 36.10 -3.17 6.72
C LYS A 163 35.28 -2.11 6.00
N ILE A 164 34.92 -1.02 6.67
CA ILE A 164 34.22 0.11 6.02
C ILE A 164 35.12 0.74 4.96
N GLY A 165 36.42 0.91 5.25
CA GLY A 165 37.40 1.38 4.25
C GLY A 165 37.52 0.43 3.06
N GLU A 166 37.63 -0.88 3.30
CA GLU A 166 37.67 -1.91 2.25
C GLU A 166 36.40 -1.91 1.38
N MET A 167 35.22 -1.75 1.99
CA MET A 167 33.95 -1.62 1.26
C MET A 167 33.89 -0.35 0.43
N ALA A 168 34.33 0.79 0.97
CA ALA A 168 34.35 2.07 0.26
C ALA A 168 35.31 2.06 -0.94
N CYS A 169 36.43 1.33 -0.85
CA CYS A 169 37.40 1.14 -1.93
C CYS A 169 37.02 0.02 -2.92
N GLY A 170 35.94 -0.73 -2.66
CA GLY A 170 35.49 -1.84 -3.51
C GLY A 170 36.36 -3.11 -3.43
N THR A 171 37.22 -3.23 -2.42
CA THR A 171 38.04 -4.44 -2.19
C THR A 171 37.30 -5.51 -1.40
N LEU A 172 36.22 -5.14 -0.72
CA LEU A 172 35.30 -6.02 0.00
C LEU A 172 33.87 -5.71 -0.42
N SER A 173 33.06 -6.72 -0.72
CA SER A 173 31.66 -6.48 -1.05
C SER A 173 30.88 -5.97 0.17
N LEU A 174 29.87 -5.12 -0.05
CA LEU A 174 29.00 -4.61 1.03
C LEU A 174 28.36 -5.77 1.82
N GLN A 175 27.92 -6.82 1.13
CA GLN A 175 27.36 -8.01 1.73
C GLN A 175 28.35 -8.70 2.70
N GLU A 176 29.57 -8.97 2.27
CA GLU A 176 30.56 -9.67 3.09
C GLU A 176 31.07 -8.80 4.24
N GLY A 177 31.28 -7.51 4.00
CA GLY A 177 31.71 -6.57 5.03
C GLY A 177 30.66 -6.37 6.12
N VAL A 178 29.39 -6.14 5.74
CA VAL A 178 28.29 -5.97 6.70
C VAL A 178 28.04 -7.26 7.48
N LYS A 179 27.96 -8.42 6.82
CA LYS A 179 27.80 -9.71 7.52
C LYS A 179 28.94 -10.01 8.46
N GLY A 180 30.19 -9.74 8.03
CA GLY A 180 31.38 -9.93 8.86
C GLY A 180 31.38 -9.02 10.09
N LEU A 181 31.01 -7.75 9.95
CA LEU A 181 30.93 -6.83 11.09
C LEU A 181 29.80 -7.19 12.05
N LEU A 182 28.58 -7.43 11.54
CA LEU A 182 27.46 -7.85 12.38
C LEU A 182 27.76 -9.17 13.08
N GLY A 183 28.45 -10.10 12.40
CA GLY A 183 28.86 -11.40 12.93
C GLY A 183 29.83 -11.34 14.12
N GLU A 184 30.39 -10.17 14.45
CA GLU A 184 31.22 -9.97 15.64
C GLU A 184 30.44 -9.45 16.85
N ILE A 185 29.17 -9.09 16.68
CA ILE A 185 28.32 -8.62 17.78
C ILE A 185 27.73 -9.83 18.51
N GLU A 186 27.93 -9.87 19.83
CA GLU A 186 27.35 -10.91 20.70
C GLU A 186 25.82 -10.74 20.79
N SER A 187 25.09 -11.87 20.76
CA SER A 187 23.62 -11.88 20.72
C SER A 187 22.96 -11.28 21.97
N ASP A 188 23.66 -11.30 23.11
CA ASP A 188 23.20 -10.68 24.36
C ASP A 188 23.26 -9.14 24.33
N GLN A 189 23.97 -8.55 23.36
CA GLN A 189 24.04 -7.10 23.18
C GLN A 189 22.86 -6.53 22.41
N TYR A 190 21.92 -7.36 21.93
CA TYR A 190 20.80 -6.92 21.09
C TYR A 190 19.97 -5.79 21.71
N GLU A 191 19.66 -5.85 23.01
CA GLU A 191 18.93 -4.77 23.68
C GLU A 191 19.73 -3.46 23.72
N ARG A 192 21.05 -3.54 23.88
CA ARG A 192 21.95 -2.38 23.80
C ARG A 192 22.00 -1.81 22.39
N VAL A 193 21.99 -2.66 21.37
CA VAL A 193 21.95 -2.28 19.96
C VAL A 193 20.65 -1.52 19.66
N LYS A 194 19.49 -2.07 20.03
CA LYS A 194 18.18 -1.38 19.89
C LYS A 194 18.16 -0.02 20.58
N THR A 195 18.63 0.02 21.82
CA THR A 195 18.66 1.27 22.61
C THR A 195 19.57 2.31 21.98
N TYR A 196 20.75 1.90 21.50
CA TYR A 196 21.66 2.79 20.76
C TYR A 196 20.98 3.35 19.52
N TYR A 197 20.42 2.47 18.69
CA TYR A 197 19.79 2.84 17.42
C TYR A 197 18.64 3.83 17.66
N ARG A 198 17.74 3.57 18.61
CA ARG A 198 16.68 4.49 19.03
C ARG A 198 17.20 5.88 19.38
N ASN A 199 18.25 5.95 20.19
CA ASN A 199 18.78 7.22 20.67
C ASN A 199 19.50 8.00 19.56
N SER A 200 20.14 7.31 18.62
CA SER A 200 20.82 7.93 17.49
C SER A 200 19.89 8.34 16.33
N SER A 201 18.71 7.73 16.20
CA SER A 201 17.78 8.01 15.08
C SER A 201 16.99 9.30 15.27
N ILE A 202 17.62 10.45 15.09
CA ILE A 202 16.97 11.76 15.09
C ILE A 202 16.29 11.96 13.73
N LEU A 203 14.99 12.26 13.72
CA LEU A 203 14.23 12.44 12.48
C LEU A 203 14.59 13.77 11.81
N ARG A 204 14.74 13.74 10.50
CA ARG A 204 14.99 14.93 9.70
C ARG A 204 13.74 15.81 9.63
N THR A 205 13.93 17.12 9.67
CA THR A 205 12.84 18.10 9.65
C THR A 205 11.89 17.91 8.46
N GLY A 206 10.59 18.13 8.70
CA GLY A 206 9.53 18.05 7.68
C GLY A 206 9.03 16.63 7.40
N PHE A 207 9.56 15.61 8.08
CA PHE A 207 9.19 14.21 7.81
C PHE A 207 7.70 13.96 8.05
N MET A 208 7.16 14.43 9.17
CA MET A 208 5.73 14.27 9.49
C MET A 208 4.84 15.05 8.51
N ASP A 209 5.24 16.26 8.09
CA ASP A 209 4.51 17.04 7.09
C ASP A 209 4.42 16.32 5.73
N LEU A 210 5.45 15.55 5.38
CA LEU A 210 5.41 14.68 4.21
C LEU A 210 4.45 13.49 4.45
N MET A 211 4.52 12.83 5.61
CA MET A 211 3.62 11.71 5.93
C MET A 211 2.15 12.12 5.85
N ASP A 212 1.80 13.31 6.33
CA ASP A 212 0.44 13.86 6.21
C ASP A 212 0.01 14.00 4.74
N LEU A 213 0.89 14.52 3.88
CA LEU A 213 0.62 14.64 2.44
C LEU A 213 0.41 13.26 1.80
N LEU A 214 1.27 12.30 2.11
CA LEU A 214 1.19 10.95 1.54
C LEU A 214 -0.07 10.23 2.00
N CYS A 215 -0.42 10.35 3.28
CA CYS A 215 -1.67 9.82 3.83
C CYS A 215 -2.89 10.45 3.14
N LEU A 216 -2.92 11.78 3.03
CA LEU A 216 -4.02 12.51 2.39
C LEU A 216 -4.22 12.10 0.92
N LYS A 217 -3.13 11.88 0.19
CA LYS A 217 -3.14 11.49 -1.23
C LYS A 217 -3.18 9.96 -1.43
N ASN A 218 -3.28 9.18 -0.35
CA ASN A 218 -3.27 7.71 -0.36
C ASN A 218 -2.10 7.10 -1.18
N VAL A 219 -0.90 7.66 -0.99
CA VAL A 219 0.33 7.22 -1.65
C VAL A 219 0.92 6.06 -0.84
N ASP A 220 1.49 5.05 -1.50
CA ASP A 220 2.22 4.00 -0.77
C ASP A 220 3.59 4.53 -0.35
N PHE A 221 3.96 4.32 0.91
CA PHE A 221 5.29 4.66 1.42
C PHE A 221 5.99 3.37 1.88
N ILE A 222 7.18 3.11 1.33
CA ILE A 222 7.98 1.92 1.60
C ILE A 222 9.36 2.36 2.06
N ILE A 223 9.78 1.83 3.20
CA ILE A 223 11.11 2.11 3.75
C ILE A 223 12.07 1.00 3.36
N LEU A 224 13.19 1.40 2.76
CA LEU A 224 14.25 0.52 2.27
C LEU A 224 15.55 0.81 3.03
N SER A 225 15.85 0.06 4.09
CA SER A 225 17.10 0.23 4.84
C SER A 225 18.17 -0.75 4.37
N GLY A 226 19.39 -0.24 4.17
CA GLY A 226 20.59 -1.07 3.97
C GLY A 226 21.06 -1.79 5.24
N GLY A 227 20.52 -1.39 6.41
CA GLY A 227 20.84 -1.93 7.73
C GLY A 227 19.89 -3.05 8.17
N LEU A 228 19.35 -2.92 9.39
CA LEU A 228 18.54 -3.96 10.03
C LEU A 228 17.06 -3.57 10.12
N GLU A 229 16.19 -4.38 9.48
CA GLU A 229 14.73 -4.21 9.42
C GLU A 229 14.11 -4.05 10.81
N GLU A 230 14.49 -4.89 11.76
CA GLU A 230 13.96 -4.87 13.13
C GLU A 230 14.32 -3.57 13.88
N MET A 231 15.50 -3.00 13.62
CA MET A 231 15.93 -1.76 14.26
C MET A 231 15.11 -0.57 13.74
N VAL A 232 14.86 -0.54 12.44
CA VAL A 232 14.01 0.47 11.80
C VAL A 232 12.58 0.35 12.30
N LYS A 233 12.02 -0.86 12.36
CA LYS A 233 10.67 -1.12 12.93
C LYS A 233 10.56 -0.65 14.38
N PHE A 234 11.57 -0.92 15.19
CA PHE A 234 11.59 -0.47 16.58
C PHE A 234 11.56 1.07 16.69
N VAL A 235 12.35 1.78 15.88
CA VAL A 235 12.32 3.25 15.84
C VAL A 235 10.98 3.77 15.33
N TRP A 236 10.42 3.10 14.32
CA TRP A 236 9.13 3.43 13.74
C TRP A 236 8.01 3.37 14.78
N GLU A 237 7.88 2.23 15.47
CA GLU A 237 6.91 2.00 16.54
C GLU A 237 7.04 3.01 17.68
N GLU A 238 8.26 3.29 18.15
CA GLU A 238 8.41 4.12 19.35
C GLU A 238 8.37 5.63 19.09
N LYS A 239 8.87 6.09 17.94
CA LYS A 239 8.91 7.53 17.63
C LYS A 239 7.74 7.96 16.76
N ILE A 240 7.46 7.25 15.68
CA ILE A 240 6.51 7.69 14.66
C ILE A 240 5.06 7.46 15.11
N HIS A 241 4.76 6.33 15.77
CA HIS A 241 3.41 6.14 16.34
C HIS A 241 3.13 7.06 17.53
N THR A 242 4.16 7.47 18.27
CA THR A 242 4.01 8.47 19.34
C THR A 242 3.67 9.85 18.78
N LEU A 243 4.22 10.21 17.63
CA LEU A 243 3.97 11.50 16.96
C LEU A 243 2.61 11.56 16.23
N SER A 244 1.93 10.43 16.03
CA SER A 244 0.64 10.35 15.33
C SER A 244 -0.55 10.03 16.25
N GLN A 245 -0.36 10.09 17.58
CA GLN A 245 -1.39 9.70 18.57
C GLN A 245 -2.70 10.49 18.45
N ASP A 246 -2.65 11.73 17.95
CA ASP A 246 -3.81 12.61 17.86
C ASP A 246 -4.58 12.47 16.52
N ASN A 247 -4.15 11.60 15.61
CA ASN A 247 -4.78 11.40 14.29
C ASN A 247 -4.92 9.90 13.95
N ASP A 248 -6.09 9.33 14.25
CA ASP A 248 -6.40 7.91 14.01
C ASP A 248 -6.27 7.49 12.53
N GLY A 249 -6.57 8.41 11.60
CA GLY A 249 -6.43 8.17 10.17
C GLY A 249 -4.98 8.02 9.75
N LEU A 250 -4.12 8.95 10.19
CA LEU A 250 -2.68 8.90 9.95
C LEU A 250 -2.06 7.66 10.61
N LYS A 251 -2.42 7.36 11.86
CA LYS A 251 -1.94 6.17 12.58
C LYS A 251 -2.26 4.88 11.82
N THR A 252 -3.51 4.71 11.39
CA THR A 252 -3.95 3.54 10.62
C THR A 252 -3.23 3.43 9.27
N TRP A 253 -2.88 4.56 8.66
CA TRP A 253 -2.11 4.57 7.43
C TRP A 253 -0.63 4.21 7.68
N LEU A 254 -0.03 4.74 8.75
CA LEU A 254 1.35 4.43 9.16
C LEU A 254 1.53 2.94 9.50
N ASP A 255 0.52 2.29 10.08
CA ASP A 255 0.51 0.84 10.36
C ASP A 255 0.63 -0.03 9.09
N LYS A 256 0.32 0.53 7.91
CA LYS A 256 0.39 -0.18 6.62
C LYS A 256 1.75 -0.04 5.93
N ILE A 257 2.63 0.82 6.43
CA ILE A 257 3.93 1.06 5.80
C ILE A 257 4.79 -0.19 5.89
N LYS A 258 5.30 -0.63 4.73
CA LYS A 258 6.25 -1.75 4.66
C LYS A 258 7.65 -1.24 4.97
N ILE A 259 8.32 -1.89 5.92
CA ILE A 259 9.73 -1.65 6.29
C ILE A 259 10.53 -2.89 5.93
N LEU A 260 11.52 -2.72 5.06
CA LEU A 260 12.28 -3.81 4.45
C LEU A 260 13.78 -3.55 4.63
N GLY A 261 14.52 -4.57 5.06
CA GLY A 261 15.96 -4.50 5.31
C GLY A 261 16.57 -5.85 5.66
N GLY A 262 17.78 -5.83 6.18
CA GLY A 262 18.47 -7.03 6.64
C GLY A 262 17.91 -7.54 7.97
N LYS A 263 18.12 -8.82 8.26
CA LYS A 263 17.67 -9.49 9.48
C LYS A 263 18.84 -10.12 10.20
N VAL A 264 18.64 -10.40 11.48
CA VAL A 264 19.65 -11.06 12.31
C VAL A 264 19.00 -12.23 13.03
N ASP A 265 19.60 -13.40 12.87
CA ASP A 265 19.33 -14.55 13.74
C ASP A 265 20.20 -14.45 15.00
N ARG A 266 19.55 -14.57 16.16
CA ARG A 266 20.12 -14.43 17.50
C ARG A 266 20.10 -15.74 18.29
N SER A 267 19.78 -16.85 17.65
CA SER A 267 19.79 -18.18 18.27
C SER A 267 21.21 -18.68 18.59
N HIS A 268 22.24 -18.03 18.03
CA HIS A 268 23.65 -18.32 18.23
C HIS A 268 24.30 -17.33 19.22
N SER A 269 25.54 -17.61 19.66
CA SER A 269 26.27 -16.72 20.57
C SER A 269 26.51 -15.33 19.98
N LYS A 270 26.78 -15.27 18.67
CA LYS A 270 26.90 -14.03 17.90
C LYS A 270 25.77 -13.89 16.89
N PHE A 271 25.53 -12.66 16.46
CA PHE A 271 24.57 -12.37 15.40
C PHE A 271 24.90 -13.11 14.11
N LYS A 272 23.86 -13.60 13.44
CA LYS A 272 23.95 -14.14 12.09
C LYS A 272 23.07 -13.33 11.16
N ALA A 273 23.69 -12.41 10.43
CA ALA A 273 22.98 -11.51 9.52
C ALA A 273 22.61 -12.21 8.21
N TYR A 274 21.38 -11.98 7.74
CA TYR A 274 20.86 -12.50 6.49
C TYR A 274 19.85 -11.53 5.88
N SER A 275 19.62 -11.63 4.58
CA SER A 275 18.61 -10.83 3.89
C SER A 275 17.96 -11.65 2.79
N ASN A 276 16.64 -11.51 2.63
CA ASN A 276 15.91 -12.13 1.52
C ASN A 276 16.21 -11.42 0.18
N TYR A 277 16.84 -10.26 0.25
CA TYR A 277 17.09 -9.35 -0.86
C TYR A 277 18.59 -9.24 -1.18
N GLU A 278 19.36 -10.28 -0.87
CA GLU A 278 20.77 -10.36 -1.24
C GLU A 278 20.94 -10.47 -2.76
N ASP A 279 21.96 -9.80 -3.30
CA ASP A 279 22.35 -9.94 -4.70
C ASP A 279 22.96 -11.33 -4.95
N SER A 280 22.45 -12.05 -5.95
CA SER A 280 22.85 -13.43 -6.26
C SER A 280 23.83 -13.57 -7.43
N GLN A 281 24.14 -12.50 -8.17
CA GLN A 281 24.76 -12.60 -9.51
C GLN A 281 26.15 -11.98 -9.68
N SER A 282 26.59 -11.05 -8.82
CA SER A 282 27.92 -10.43 -8.90
C SER A 282 28.85 -10.99 -7.82
N THR A 283 30.14 -11.18 -8.08
CA THR A 283 31.08 -11.65 -7.04
C THR A 283 31.65 -10.50 -6.21
N ILE A 284 31.80 -9.30 -6.79
CA ILE A 284 32.51 -8.15 -6.19
C ILE A 284 31.56 -7.03 -5.71
N ASP A 285 30.38 -6.88 -6.33
CA ASP A 285 29.45 -5.78 -6.06
C ASP A 285 28.12 -6.29 -5.50
N ARG A 286 28.17 -7.08 -4.42
CA ARG A 286 26.98 -7.62 -3.74
C ARG A 286 26.52 -6.69 -2.63
N GLU A 287 25.27 -6.25 -2.72
CA GLU A 287 24.62 -5.56 -1.61
C GLU A 287 24.09 -6.56 -0.58
N PHE A 288 24.17 -6.18 0.70
CA PHE A 288 23.51 -6.92 1.78
C PHE A 288 21.98 -6.85 1.63
N VAL A 289 21.46 -5.68 1.27
CA VAL A 289 20.05 -5.45 0.93
C VAL A 289 19.99 -4.73 -0.41
N SER A 290 19.56 -5.44 -1.44
CA SER A 290 19.38 -4.90 -2.79
C SER A 290 18.08 -4.12 -2.89
N LYS A 291 18.16 -2.80 -2.76
CA LYS A 291 16.98 -1.91 -2.83
C LYS A 291 16.29 -2.01 -4.19
N LYS A 292 17.07 -2.13 -5.27
CA LYS A 292 16.59 -2.40 -6.64
C LYS A 292 15.73 -3.66 -6.69
N LYS A 293 16.20 -4.76 -6.11
CA LYS A 293 15.46 -6.04 -6.09
C LYS A 293 14.14 -5.90 -5.35
N ILE A 294 14.14 -5.24 -4.18
CA ILE A 294 12.91 -4.99 -3.41
C ILE A 294 11.89 -4.20 -4.23
N MET A 295 12.32 -3.12 -4.88
CA MET A 295 11.43 -2.29 -5.69
C MET A 295 10.81 -3.09 -6.84
N LYS A 296 11.59 -3.91 -7.56
CA LYS A 296 11.07 -4.80 -8.61
C LYS A 296 10.03 -5.79 -8.10
N GLU A 297 10.31 -6.45 -6.99
CA GLU A 297 9.37 -7.40 -6.38
C GLU A 297 8.06 -6.69 -5.98
N TYR A 298 8.15 -5.49 -5.42
CA TYR A 298 6.97 -4.71 -5.03
C TYR A 298 6.08 -4.33 -6.23
N LEU A 299 6.68 -3.93 -7.36
CA LEU A 299 5.93 -3.56 -8.57
C LEU A 299 5.24 -4.77 -9.23
N ASN A 300 5.83 -5.95 -9.12
CA ASN A 300 5.27 -7.19 -9.68
C ASN A 300 4.06 -7.72 -8.88
N GLU A 301 3.83 -7.25 -7.64
CA GLU A 301 2.65 -7.60 -6.84
C GLU A 301 1.37 -6.89 -7.31
N GLY A 302 1.48 -5.83 -8.13
CA GLY A 302 0.36 -4.96 -8.52
C GLY A 302 -0.05 -5.08 -9.99
N ASN A 303 -1.36 -4.95 -10.26
CA ASN A 303 -1.91 -4.78 -11.61
C ASN A 303 -2.45 -3.35 -11.77
N PHE A 304 -1.59 -2.42 -12.20
CA PHE A 304 -1.94 -1.00 -12.42
C PHE A 304 -1.55 -0.54 -13.83
N TYR A 305 -2.32 0.38 -14.41
CA TYR A 305 -2.06 0.90 -15.77
C TYR A 305 -0.96 1.96 -15.82
N SER A 306 -0.74 2.68 -14.72
CA SER A 306 0.39 3.58 -14.58
C SER A 306 0.97 3.60 -13.17
N TYR A 307 2.25 3.91 -13.07
CA TYR A 307 2.96 4.15 -11.82
C TYR A 307 3.58 5.55 -11.82
N ASP A 308 3.46 6.25 -10.68
CA ASP A 308 4.31 7.39 -10.35
C ASP A 308 5.25 6.97 -9.20
N LEU A 309 6.53 6.81 -9.53
CA LEU A 309 7.54 6.22 -8.66
C LEU A 309 8.52 7.29 -8.16
N ILE A 310 8.61 7.39 -6.85
CA ILE A 310 9.44 8.36 -6.17
C ILE A 310 10.50 7.60 -5.40
N TYR A 311 11.77 7.95 -5.59
CA TYR A 311 12.87 7.43 -4.78
C TYR A 311 13.50 8.54 -3.96
N ILE A 312 13.78 8.32 -2.68
CA ILE A 312 14.43 9.28 -1.79
C ILE A 312 15.63 8.60 -1.13
N GLY A 313 16.82 9.15 -1.31
CA GLY A 313 18.05 8.60 -0.74
C GLY A 313 19.18 9.62 -0.58
N ASP A 314 20.30 9.17 -0.01
CA ASP A 314 21.49 9.98 0.30
C ASP A 314 22.82 9.23 0.07
N GLY A 315 22.82 7.91 0.16
CA GLY A 315 24.02 7.09 0.30
C GLY A 315 24.52 6.44 -0.99
N MET A 316 25.71 5.84 -0.92
CA MET A 316 26.25 5.02 -2.02
C MET A 316 25.43 3.73 -2.24
N THR A 317 24.81 3.21 -1.18
CA THR A 317 23.90 2.05 -1.20
C THR A 317 22.62 2.29 -1.99
N ASP A 318 22.27 3.56 -2.25
CA ASP A 318 21.11 3.93 -3.07
C ASP A 318 21.41 3.95 -4.56
N LYS A 319 22.69 3.97 -4.93
CA LYS A 319 23.14 4.26 -6.30
C LYS A 319 22.52 3.31 -7.32
N LYS A 320 22.46 2.01 -7.03
CA LYS A 320 21.89 1.01 -7.94
C LYS A 320 20.39 1.19 -8.13
N ALA A 321 19.66 1.45 -7.05
CA ALA A 321 18.22 1.68 -7.09
C ALA A 321 17.87 2.98 -7.85
N ALA A 322 18.57 4.07 -7.54
CA ALA A 322 18.38 5.34 -8.22
C ALA A 322 18.70 5.25 -9.72
N LYS A 323 19.86 4.66 -10.09
CA LYS A 323 20.22 4.48 -11.50
C LYS A 323 19.25 3.60 -12.26
N TRP A 324 18.77 2.53 -11.64
CA TRP A 324 17.76 1.68 -12.25
C TRP A 324 16.47 2.45 -12.52
N LEU A 325 15.98 3.23 -11.55
CA LEU A 325 14.78 4.06 -11.71
C LEU A 325 14.92 5.14 -12.79
N ILE A 326 16.14 5.67 -12.99
CA ILE A 326 16.41 6.73 -13.97
C ILE A 326 16.61 6.16 -15.39
N HIS A 327 17.31 5.03 -15.53
CA HIS A 327 17.83 4.60 -16.84
C HIS A 327 17.34 3.24 -17.32
N GLU A 328 16.91 2.34 -16.44
CA GLU A 328 16.70 0.93 -16.78
C GLU A 328 15.24 0.48 -16.57
N ILE A 329 14.42 1.29 -15.91
CA ILE A 329 13.05 0.89 -15.54
C ILE A 329 12.14 0.69 -16.75
N GLU A 330 12.37 1.45 -17.83
CA GLU A 330 11.61 1.33 -19.08
C GLU A 330 11.95 0.05 -19.86
N ASP A 331 13.09 -0.57 -19.56
CA ASP A 331 13.54 -1.83 -20.18
C ASP A 331 13.03 -3.08 -19.41
N GLU A 332 12.30 -2.90 -18.31
CA GLU A 332 11.78 -4.03 -17.53
C GLU A 332 10.60 -4.69 -18.25
N GLU A 333 10.82 -5.92 -18.74
CA GLU A 333 9.80 -6.67 -19.49
C GLU A 333 8.47 -6.82 -18.75
N SER A 334 8.50 -6.95 -17.41
CA SER A 334 7.28 -7.06 -16.59
C SER A 334 6.44 -5.78 -16.59
N LEU A 335 6.98 -4.66 -17.07
CA LEU A 335 6.34 -3.35 -17.10
C LEU A 335 6.07 -2.83 -18.53
N ASN A 336 6.30 -3.65 -19.58
CA ASN A 336 6.29 -3.26 -21.01
C ASN A 336 4.98 -2.65 -21.58
N ASN A 337 3.93 -2.48 -20.80
CA ASN A 337 2.68 -1.80 -21.21
C ASN A 337 2.11 -0.90 -20.10
N ILE A 338 2.95 -0.48 -19.16
CA ILE A 338 2.58 0.35 -18.02
C ILE A 338 3.21 1.72 -18.21
N SER A 339 2.44 2.79 -18.08
CA SER A 339 2.99 4.15 -18.12
C SER A 339 3.73 4.42 -16.80
N ILE A 340 5.01 4.73 -16.86
CA ILE A 340 5.82 5.00 -15.67
C ILE A 340 6.29 6.44 -15.69
N SER A 341 6.07 7.15 -14.59
CA SER A 341 6.75 8.41 -14.31
C SER A 341 7.64 8.24 -13.09
N THR A 342 8.82 8.85 -13.13
CA THR A 342 9.82 8.69 -12.06
C THR A 342 10.35 10.04 -11.57
N ILE A 343 10.76 10.08 -10.31
CA ILE A 343 11.53 11.18 -9.73
C ILE A 343 12.45 10.66 -8.62
N VAL A 344 13.72 11.06 -8.67
CA VAL A 344 14.71 10.71 -7.64
C VAL A 344 15.06 11.96 -6.85
N PHE A 345 14.91 11.90 -5.53
CA PHE A 345 15.42 12.89 -4.60
C PHE A 345 16.75 12.38 -4.03
N ALA A 346 17.83 13.11 -4.32
CA ALA A 346 19.17 12.72 -3.90
C ALA A 346 19.86 13.84 -3.12
N ARG A 347 20.62 13.45 -2.10
CA ARG A 347 21.51 14.33 -1.35
C ARG A 347 22.88 13.67 -1.17
N ASP A 348 23.82 14.41 -0.58
CA ASP A 348 25.15 13.94 -0.18
C ASP A 348 25.84 13.06 -1.25
N LYS A 349 26.33 11.87 -0.87
CA LYS A 349 27.11 11.02 -1.79
C LYS A 349 26.26 10.56 -2.99
N LEU A 350 24.98 10.24 -2.79
CA LEU A 350 24.11 9.81 -3.88
C LEU A 350 24.02 10.90 -4.96
N LYS A 351 23.78 12.14 -4.56
CA LYS A 351 23.76 13.30 -5.45
C LYS A 351 25.04 13.42 -6.27
N ASP A 352 26.20 13.26 -5.64
CA ASP A 352 27.51 13.39 -6.31
C ASP A 352 27.79 12.24 -7.29
N SER A 353 27.05 11.13 -7.17
CA SER A 353 27.22 9.95 -8.02
C SER A 353 26.26 9.87 -9.22
N LEU A 354 25.28 10.77 -9.28
CA LEU A 354 24.26 10.83 -10.32
C LEU A 354 24.52 11.97 -11.31
N GLU A 355 24.02 11.83 -12.53
CA GLU A 355 24.19 12.83 -13.57
C GLU A 355 23.33 14.08 -13.27
N PRO A 356 23.87 15.30 -13.39
CA PRO A 356 23.10 16.52 -13.17
C PRO A 356 21.83 16.57 -14.03
N GLY A 357 20.69 16.90 -13.42
CA GLY A 357 19.40 16.98 -14.09
C GLY A 357 18.56 15.69 -14.06
N THR A 358 19.14 14.58 -13.63
CA THR A 358 18.43 13.29 -13.47
C THR A 358 17.77 13.08 -12.10
N PHE A 359 18.03 14.01 -11.16
CA PHE A 359 17.51 13.96 -9.80
C PHE A 359 17.19 15.37 -9.28
N VAL A 360 16.43 15.44 -8.19
CA VAL A 360 16.12 16.67 -7.47
C VAL A 360 16.92 16.72 -6.15
N PRO A 361 17.79 17.73 -5.95
CA PRO A 361 18.49 17.91 -4.69
C PRO A 361 17.53 18.36 -3.59
N TRP A 362 17.75 17.91 -2.36
CA TRP A 362 16.91 18.26 -1.21
C TRP A 362 17.73 18.40 0.07
N LYS A 363 17.24 19.19 1.04
CA LYS A 363 17.90 19.39 2.35
C LYS A 363 17.09 18.78 3.48
N ASN A 364 15.76 18.90 3.42
CA ASN A 364 14.82 18.36 4.39
C ASN A 364 13.52 17.94 3.70
N PHE A 365 12.63 17.26 4.42
CA PHE A 365 11.43 16.68 3.82
C PHE A 365 10.39 17.72 3.37
N ASN A 366 10.49 18.99 3.81
CA ASN A 366 9.64 20.05 3.26
C ASN A 366 9.98 20.35 1.80
N ASP A 367 11.24 20.24 1.38
CA ASP A 367 11.63 20.42 -0.02
C ASP A 367 10.96 19.35 -0.90
N ILE A 368 10.99 18.10 -0.43
CA ILE A 368 10.35 16.95 -1.10
C ILE A 368 8.84 17.14 -1.14
N ARG A 369 8.21 17.43 0.01
CA ARG A 369 6.77 17.68 0.13
C ARG A 369 6.31 18.78 -0.83
N ASN A 370 7.03 19.89 -0.91
CA ASN A 370 6.69 21.00 -1.80
C ASN A 370 6.79 20.59 -3.27
N CYS A 371 7.86 19.87 -3.64
CA CYS A 371 8.04 19.35 -4.99
C CYS A 371 6.90 18.39 -5.38
N LEU A 372 6.58 17.43 -4.53
CA LEU A 372 5.50 16.46 -4.76
C LEU A 372 4.12 17.12 -4.77
N SER A 373 3.88 18.13 -3.93
CA SER A 373 2.65 18.91 -3.94
C SER A 373 2.43 19.61 -5.28
N VAL A 374 3.50 20.10 -5.93
CA VAL A 374 3.40 20.70 -7.27
C VAL A 374 3.22 19.61 -8.33
N ARG A 375 3.99 18.52 -8.24
CA ARG A 375 3.90 17.37 -9.17
C ARG A 375 2.48 16.78 -9.22
N TRP A 376 1.82 16.71 -8.08
CA TRP A 376 0.48 16.12 -7.95
C TRP A 376 -0.67 17.12 -8.00
N LYS A 377 -0.41 18.39 -8.36
CA LYS A 377 -1.48 19.36 -8.64
C LYS A 377 -2.13 19.05 -9.99
N GLY A 378 -3.18 18.22 -9.96
CA GLY A 378 -3.97 17.82 -11.11
C GLY A 378 -4.98 16.72 -10.79
N LEU A 379 -6.18 17.14 -10.37
CA LEU A 379 -7.48 16.47 -10.17
C LEU A 379 -8.03 16.76 -8.76
N SER A 380 -8.99 17.69 -8.70
CA SER A 380 -9.88 18.05 -7.59
C SER A 380 -9.42 18.95 -6.43
N GLU A 381 -8.62 19.99 -6.65
CA GLU A 381 -8.53 21.08 -5.64
C GLU A 381 -8.53 22.46 -6.33
N ILE A 382 -9.73 22.90 -6.73
CA ILE A 382 -10.11 24.31 -6.61
C ILE A 382 -11.13 24.36 -5.48
N ASN A 383 -10.69 24.78 -4.30
CA ASN A 383 -11.51 25.58 -3.39
C ASN A 383 -10.59 26.68 -2.86
N SER A 384 -11.09 27.92 -2.95
CA SER A 384 -10.35 29.18 -2.86
C SER A 384 -9.92 29.60 -1.46
N ASP A 385 -9.99 28.72 -0.46
CA ASP A 385 -10.14 29.17 0.93
C ASP A 385 -9.07 28.62 1.89
N GLY A 386 -8.19 27.71 1.44
CA GLY A 386 -6.88 27.46 2.07
C GLY A 386 -6.86 27.16 3.58
N ARG A 387 -7.92 26.56 4.14
CA ARG A 387 -7.95 26.01 5.51
C ARG A 387 -8.69 24.68 5.52
N CYS A 388 -8.18 23.73 6.30
CA CYS A 388 -8.88 22.49 6.60
C CYS A 388 -10.14 22.77 7.42
N ASP A 389 -11.28 22.33 6.89
CA ASP A 389 -12.40 21.71 7.61
C ASP A 389 -12.79 20.44 6.83
#